data_AF-J1RND5-F1
#
_entry.id   AF-J1RND5-F1
#
_cell.length_a   1.000
_cell.length_b   1.000
_cell.length_c   1.000
_cell.angle_alpha   90.00
_cell.angle_beta   90.00
_cell.angle_gamma   90.00
#
_symmetry.space_group_name_H-M   'P 1'
#
loop_
_entity.id
_entity.type
_entity.pdbx_description
1 polymer ?
#
loop_
_entity_poly.entity_id
_entity_poly.type
_entity_poly.pdbx_seq_one_letter_code
_entity_poly.pdbx_strand_id
1 'polypeptide(L)'
;DALSSAGCPVLTSAYGARVDIATRFGVRTCTLDYVRGVALMREAGVRGAPAVGGVHTHSPLPVRTVLAAAADASGPLPGLVIGDHGWVCGAGQLGIEAIGLADTDDPALFVGQAEGRVCEVVPLDDAARPASYRPLARYVLNRASLSR
;
A
#
# COMPACT_ATOMS: atom_id res chain seq x y z
N ASP A 1 3.95 0.65 13.24
CA ASP A 1 4.21 0.44 14.69
C ASP A 1 2.98 0.03 15.50
N ALA A 2 1.83 0.69 15.39
CA ALA A 2 0.67 0.36 16.24
C ALA A 2 0.13 -1.08 16.04
N LEU A 3 -0.04 -1.52 14.79
CA LEU A 3 -0.50 -2.89 14.48
C LEU A 3 0.48 -3.96 14.98
N SER A 4 1.77 -3.83 14.66
CA SER A 4 2.80 -4.75 15.13
C SER A 4 2.91 -4.77 16.65
N SER A 5 2.80 -3.62 17.30
CA SER A 5 2.79 -3.50 18.75
C SER A 5 1.60 -4.24 19.37
N ALA A 6 0.44 -4.24 18.71
CA ALA A 6 -0.76 -4.98 19.12
C ALA A 6 -0.70 -6.49 18.81
N GLY A 7 0.42 -6.98 18.27
CA GLY A 7 0.63 -8.41 17.97
C GLY A 7 0.23 -8.82 16.55
N CYS A 8 -0.15 -7.88 15.68
CA CYS A 8 -0.43 -8.19 14.27
C CYS A 8 0.89 -8.39 13.51
N PRO A 9 1.12 -9.56 12.88
CA PRO A 9 2.25 -9.73 11.97
C PRO A 9 2.17 -8.75 10.80
N VAL A 10 3.25 -7.99 10.56
CA VAL A 10 3.38 -7.11 9.39
C VAL A 10 4.29 -7.79 8.39
N LEU A 11 3.79 -8.06 7.19
CA LEU A 11 4.52 -8.75 6.15
C LEU A 11 5.41 -7.79 5.36
N THR A 12 6.65 -8.20 5.10
CA THR A 12 7.61 -7.47 4.27
C THR A 12 8.12 -8.34 3.11
N SER A 13 7.22 -9.17 2.57
CA SER A 13 7.51 -10.11 1.48
C SER A 13 7.98 -9.38 0.22
N ALA A 14 8.76 -10.07 -0.62
CA ALA A 14 9.31 -9.52 -1.86
C ALA A 14 10.20 -8.27 -1.72
N TYR A 15 10.77 -7.99 -0.52
CA TYR A 15 11.74 -6.90 -0.36
C TYR A 15 12.84 -6.94 -1.45
N GLY A 16 13.06 -5.81 -2.13
CA GLY A 16 14.05 -5.70 -3.19
C GLY A 16 13.60 -6.27 -4.55
N ALA A 17 12.38 -6.81 -4.67
CA ALA A 17 11.85 -7.29 -5.94
C ALA A 17 11.72 -6.14 -6.94
N ARG A 18 12.04 -6.43 -8.20
CA ARG A 18 11.84 -5.50 -9.32
C ARG A 18 10.46 -5.73 -9.92
N VAL A 19 9.77 -4.63 -10.22
CA VAL A 19 8.44 -4.62 -10.83
C VAL A 19 8.48 -3.70 -12.03
N ASP A 20 8.21 -4.26 -13.20
CA ASP A 20 8.11 -3.53 -14.45
C ASP A 20 6.69 -3.00 -14.63
N ILE A 21 6.51 -1.70 -14.43
CA ILE A 21 5.20 -1.05 -14.50
C ILE A 21 5.01 -0.46 -15.90
N ALA A 22 3.97 -0.91 -16.60
CA ALA A 22 3.57 -0.31 -17.86
C ALA A 22 3.02 1.11 -17.63
N THR A 23 3.51 2.07 -18.39
CA THR A 23 3.06 3.46 -18.40
C THR A 23 2.72 3.87 -19.83
N ARG A 24 2.05 5.01 -20.01
CA ARG A 24 1.82 5.58 -21.35
C ARG A 24 3.10 5.92 -22.12
N PHE A 25 4.26 5.94 -21.44
CA PHE A 25 5.57 6.26 -22.00
C PHE A 25 6.49 5.03 -22.13
N GLY A 26 5.95 3.82 -21.95
CA GLY A 26 6.73 2.58 -21.95
C GLY A 26 6.82 1.96 -20.56
N VAL A 27 7.84 1.14 -20.33
CA VAL A 27 8.03 0.41 -19.07
C VAL A 27 8.86 1.23 -18.10
N ARG A 28 8.37 1.34 -16.86
CA ARG A 28 9.04 1.94 -15.72
C ARG A 28 9.39 0.84 -14.72
N THR A 29 10.66 0.48 -14.62
CA THR A 29 11.13 -0.49 -13.61
C THR A 29 11.24 0.19 -12.26
N CYS A 30 10.55 -0.36 -11.27
CA CYS A 30 10.63 0.06 -9.88
C CYS A 30 11.09 -1.10 -9.00
N THR A 31 11.64 -0.79 -7.83
CA THR A 31 12.04 -1.76 -6.82
C THR A 31 11.14 -1.61 -5.60
N LEU A 32 10.66 -2.72 -5.05
CA LEU A 32 9.90 -2.73 -3.81
C LEU A 32 10.83 -2.50 -2.62
N ASP A 33 10.48 -1.56 -1.75
CA ASP A 33 11.17 -1.27 -0.50
C ASP A 33 10.17 -1.15 0.67
N TYR A 34 10.69 -1.13 1.89
CA TYR A 34 9.90 -1.00 3.11
C TYR A 34 10.52 0.03 4.05
N VAL A 35 9.73 1.03 4.45
CA VAL A 35 10.11 1.98 5.52
C VAL A 35 9.23 1.69 6.73
N ARG A 36 9.85 1.22 7.82
CA ARG A 36 9.14 0.86 9.07
C ARG A 36 7.98 -0.11 8.84
N GLY A 37 8.18 -1.09 7.95
CA GLY A 37 7.18 -2.10 7.59
C GLY A 37 6.09 -1.63 6.62
N VAL A 38 6.15 -0.39 6.13
CA VAL A 38 5.24 0.12 5.09
C VAL A 38 5.89 -0.04 3.73
N ALA A 39 5.22 -0.77 2.84
CA ALA A 39 5.67 -0.98 1.46
C ALA A 39 5.64 0.33 0.67
N LEU A 40 6.64 0.53 -0.18
CA LEU A 40 6.69 1.60 -1.17
C LEU A 40 7.47 1.16 -2.39
N MET A 41 7.19 1.77 -3.54
CA MET A 41 8.02 1.58 -4.73
C MET A 41 9.13 2.63 -4.75
N ARG A 42 10.32 2.26 -5.22
CA ARG A 42 11.39 3.19 -5.57
C ARG A 42 11.75 3.07 -7.03
N GLU A 43 12.09 4.19 -7.65
CA GLU A 43 12.77 4.15 -8.93
C GLU A 43 14.27 3.93 -8.78
N ALA A 44 14.84 3.20 -9.74
CA ALA A 44 16.26 3.31 -10.03
C ALA A 44 16.50 4.73 -10.58
N GLY A 45 17.16 5.60 -9.81
CA GLY A 45 17.43 6.96 -10.25
C GLY A 45 18.36 7.00 -11.46
N VAL A 46 18.41 8.15 -12.13
CA VAL A 46 19.36 8.40 -13.21
C VAL A 46 20.78 8.25 -12.64
N ARG A 47 21.56 7.30 -13.19
CA ARG A 47 22.91 6.88 -12.72
C ARG A 47 22.94 5.97 -11.47
N GLY A 48 21.87 5.24 -11.17
CA GLY A 48 21.91 4.13 -10.20
C GLY A 48 21.88 4.55 -8.72
N ALA A 49 21.79 5.85 -8.42
CA ALA A 49 21.46 6.31 -7.08
C ALA A 49 19.94 6.16 -6.86
N PRO A 50 19.48 5.58 -5.73
CA PRO A 50 18.05 5.52 -5.44
C PRO A 50 17.46 6.93 -5.37
N ALA A 51 16.33 7.16 -6.04
CA ALA A 51 15.62 8.43 -5.92
C ALA A 51 15.25 8.66 -4.44
N VAL A 52 15.42 9.90 -3.97
CA VAL A 52 15.06 10.27 -2.59
C VAL A 52 13.54 10.32 -2.50
N GLY A 53 12.93 9.22 -2.04
CA GLY A 53 11.48 9.12 -1.86
C GLY A 53 10.88 7.82 -2.42
N GLY A 54 9.61 7.60 -2.11
CA GLY A 54 8.81 6.59 -2.80
C GLY A 54 8.24 7.16 -4.09
N VAL A 55 7.95 6.28 -5.05
CA VAL A 55 7.24 6.63 -6.27
C VAL A 55 5.82 6.12 -6.22
N HIS A 56 4.92 6.98 -6.65
CA HIS A 56 3.51 6.66 -6.76
C HIS A 56 3.24 5.80 -8.01
N THR A 57 2.33 4.83 -7.89
CA THR A 57 1.91 3.97 -8.99
C THR A 57 0.49 3.47 -8.82
N HIS A 58 -0.28 3.54 -9.91
CA HIS A 58 -1.65 3.04 -9.97
C HIS A 58 -1.70 1.55 -10.37
N SER A 59 -0.53 0.95 -10.65
CA SER A 59 -0.43 -0.43 -11.08
C SER A 59 -0.73 -1.38 -9.92
N PRO A 60 -1.50 -2.47 -10.14
CA PRO A 60 -1.70 -3.50 -9.12
C PRO A 60 -0.52 -4.48 -9.03
N LEU A 61 0.50 -4.34 -9.89
CA LEU A 61 1.63 -5.27 -9.92
C LEU A 61 2.42 -5.33 -8.61
N PRO A 62 2.75 -4.22 -7.92
CA PRO A 62 3.43 -4.27 -6.63
C PRO A 62 2.75 -5.15 -5.58
N VAL A 63 1.44 -4.96 -5.38
CA VAL A 63 0.70 -5.74 -4.39
C VAL A 63 0.59 -7.21 -4.79
N ARG A 64 0.44 -7.50 -6.09
CA ARG A 64 0.46 -8.87 -6.61
C ARG A 64 1.80 -9.54 -6.35
N THR A 65 2.91 -8.83 -6.55
CA THR A 65 4.27 -9.34 -6.26
C THR A 65 4.45 -9.65 -4.78
N VAL A 66 4.00 -8.78 -3.88
CA VAL A 66 4.09 -9.01 -2.42
C VAL A 66 3.24 -10.21 -1.99
N LEU A 67 2.00 -10.28 -2.46
CA LEU A 67 1.07 -11.36 -2.12
C LEU A 67 1.53 -12.71 -2.67
N ALA A 68 2.06 -12.74 -3.90
CA ALA A 68 2.63 -13.96 -4.49
C ALA A 68 3.83 -14.45 -3.67
N ALA A 69 4.77 -13.57 -3.33
CA ALA A 69 5.93 -13.95 -2.51
C ALA A 69 5.52 -14.41 -1.10
N ALA A 70 4.48 -13.82 -0.52
CA ALA A 70 3.92 -14.28 0.76
C ALA A 70 3.34 -15.70 0.65
N ALA A 71 2.63 -16.00 -0.45
CA ALA A 71 2.10 -17.33 -0.73
C ALA A 71 3.22 -18.37 -0.91
N ASP A 72 4.25 -18.03 -1.69
CA ASP A 72 5.37 -18.92 -2.01
C ASP A 72 6.22 -19.27 -0.78
N ALA A 73 6.35 -18.33 0.16
CA ALA A 73 7.08 -18.55 1.40
C ALA A 73 6.42 -19.56 2.35
N SER A 74 5.27 -20.16 1.98
CA SER A 74 4.48 -21.07 2.82
C SER A 74 4.10 -20.44 4.18
N GLY A 75 4.06 -19.10 4.22
CA GLY A 75 3.65 -18.30 5.37
C GLY A 75 2.18 -17.92 5.32
N PRO A 76 1.66 -17.25 6.36
CA PRO A 76 0.31 -16.73 6.33
C PRO A 76 0.16 -15.62 5.28
N LEU A 77 -0.92 -15.67 4.52
CA LEU A 77 -1.37 -14.52 3.73
C LEU A 77 -1.88 -13.41 4.66
N PRO A 78 -1.80 -12.13 4.25
CA PRO A 78 -2.34 -11.06 5.06
C PRO A 78 -3.86 -11.20 5.17
N GLY A 79 -4.39 -11.10 6.39
CA GLY A 79 -5.83 -10.99 6.62
C GLY A 79 -6.39 -9.61 6.28
N LEU A 80 -5.53 -8.60 6.06
CA LEU A 80 -5.92 -7.24 5.70
C LEU A 80 -4.78 -6.54 4.94
N VAL A 81 -5.13 -5.85 3.87
CA VAL A 81 -4.25 -4.89 3.17
C VAL A 81 -4.73 -3.46 3.47
N ILE A 82 -3.79 -2.60 3.87
CA ILE A 82 -4.03 -1.16 4.07
C ILE A 82 -3.09 -0.42 3.12
N GLY A 83 -3.62 0.44 2.24
CA GLY A 83 -2.79 1.16 1.29
C GLY A 83 -3.53 2.19 0.45
N ASP A 84 -2.85 2.68 -0.59
CA ASP A 84 -3.42 3.53 -1.64
C ASP A 84 -4.17 2.69 -2.71
N HIS A 85 -4.68 3.35 -3.74
CA HIS A 85 -5.46 2.72 -4.81
C HIS A 85 -4.78 1.56 -5.53
N GLY A 86 -3.47 1.64 -5.81
CA GLY A 86 -2.77 0.57 -6.53
C GLY A 86 -2.73 -0.71 -5.70
N TRP A 87 -2.50 -0.55 -4.39
CA TRP A 87 -2.44 -1.65 -3.44
C TRP A 87 -3.82 -2.21 -3.09
N VAL A 88 -4.77 -1.34 -2.75
CA VAL A 88 -6.09 -1.73 -2.24
C VAL A 88 -6.95 -2.32 -3.35
N CYS A 89 -7.01 -1.69 -4.53
CA CYS A 89 -7.76 -2.26 -5.64
C CYS A 89 -7.14 -3.57 -6.12
N GLY A 90 -5.81 -3.68 -6.15
CA GLY A 90 -5.12 -4.91 -6.53
C GLY A 90 -5.37 -6.06 -5.56
N ALA A 91 -5.37 -5.81 -4.25
CA ALA A 91 -5.68 -6.80 -3.22
C ALA A 91 -7.16 -7.22 -3.23
N GLY A 92 -8.07 -6.24 -3.32
CA GLY A 92 -9.51 -6.49 -3.37
C GLY A 92 -9.94 -7.33 -4.58
N GLN A 93 -9.30 -7.11 -5.75
CA GLN A 93 -9.50 -7.96 -6.93
C GLN A 93 -9.09 -9.43 -6.71
N LEU A 94 -8.17 -9.69 -5.79
CA LEU A 94 -7.72 -11.03 -5.42
C LEU A 94 -8.54 -11.63 -4.26
N GLY A 95 -9.55 -10.92 -3.77
CA GLY A 95 -10.40 -11.36 -2.65
C GLY A 95 -9.72 -11.24 -1.28
N ILE A 96 -8.63 -10.48 -1.16
CA ILE A 96 -8.04 -10.14 0.13
C ILE A 96 -8.77 -8.94 0.70
N GLU A 97 -9.16 -9.00 1.99
CA GLU A 97 -9.77 -7.85 2.66
C GLU A 97 -8.84 -6.64 2.56
N ALA A 98 -9.38 -5.52 2.11
CA ALA A 98 -8.61 -4.33 1.83
C ALA A 98 -9.37 -3.09 2.28
N ILE A 99 -8.67 -2.18 2.96
CA ILE A 99 -9.17 -0.85 3.30
C ILE A 99 -8.19 0.20 2.78
N GLY A 100 -8.72 1.33 2.35
CA GLY A 100 -7.89 2.34 1.72
C GLY A 100 -8.25 3.77 2.06
N LEU A 101 -7.30 4.62 1.76
CA LEU A 101 -7.41 6.07 1.79
C LEU A 101 -7.55 6.53 0.33
N ALA A 102 -8.48 7.44 0.04
CA ALA A 102 -8.68 7.95 -1.32
C ALA A 102 -8.96 9.44 -1.34
N ASP A 103 -8.24 10.15 -2.22
CA ASP A 103 -8.58 11.51 -2.62
C ASP A 103 -9.67 11.47 -3.71
N THR A 104 -10.24 12.64 -3.99
CA THR A 104 -11.31 12.89 -4.96
C THR A 104 -10.93 12.54 -6.39
N ASP A 105 -9.64 12.46 -6.72
CA ASP A 105 -9.12 12.03 -8.02
C ASP A 105 -8.81 10.52 -8.09
N ASP A 106 -9.09 9.77 -7.02
CA ASP A 106 -8.95 8.30 -6.94
C ASP A 106 -10.31 7.57 -6.87
N PRO A 107 -11.17 7.65 -7.91
CA PRO A 107 -12.51 7.06 -7.89
C PRO A 107 -12.51 5.54 -7.77
N ALA A 108 -11.39 4.88 -8.10
CA ALA A 108 -11.30 3.42 -8.17
C ALA A 108 -11.57 2.74 -6.82
N LEU A 109 -11.14 3.34 -5.69
CA LEU A 109 -11.44 2.76 -4.37
C LEU A 109 -12.94 2.81 -4.08
N PHE A 110 -13.57 3.96 -4.31
CA PHE A 110 -15.01 4.14 -4.06
C PHE A 110 -15.86 3.19 -4.91
N VAL A 111 -15.48 2.98 -6.17
CA VAL A 111 -16.09 1.95 -7.02
C VAL A 111 -15.85 0.56 -6.44
N GLY A 112 -14.61 0.24 -6.05
CA GLY A 112 -14.28 -1.03 -5.42
C GLY A 112 -15.08 -1.31 -4.14
N GLN A 113 -15.36 -0.29 -3.33
CA GLN A 113 -16.22 -0.40 -2.16
C GLN A 113 -17.67 -0.66 -2.53
N ALA A 114 -18.21 0.11 -3.47
CA ALA A 114 -19.58 -0.08 -3.95
C ALA A 114 -19.82 -1.47 -4.57
N GLU A 115 -18.78 -2.05 -5.18
CA GLU A 115 -18.79 -3.41 -5.73
C GLU A 115 -18.50 -4.51 -4.69
N GLY A 116 -18.22 -4.16 -3.44
CA GLY A 116 -17.90 -5.12 -2.37
C GLY A 116 -16.51 -5.76 -2.48
N ARG A 117 -15.60 -5.18 -3.26
CA ARG A 117 -14.20 -5.63 -3.42
C ARG A 117 -13.24 -4.97 -2.44
N VAL A 118 -13.60 -3.79 -1.93
CA VAL A 118 -12.87 -3.05 -0.90
C VAL A 118 -13.80 -2.91 0.30
N CYS A 119 -13.30 -3.22 1.49
CA CYS A 119 -14.12 -3.25 2.70
C CYS A 119 -14.54 -1.85 3.15
N GLU A 120 -13.60 -0.90 3.09
CA GLU A 120 -13.83 0.49 3.52
C GLU A 120 -12.85 1.43 2.83
N VAL A 121 -13.33 2.62 2.48
CA VAL A 121 -12.59 3.70 1.83
C VAL A 121 -12.82 4.96 2.63
N VAL A 122 -11.75 5.50 3.20
CA VAL A 122 -11.81 6.76 3.95
C VAL A 122 -11.43 7.90 3.01
N PRO A 123 -12.35 8.83 2.70
CA PRO A 123 -12.02 10.00 1.91
C PRO A 123 -11.01 10.88 2.65
N LEU A 124 -9.88 11.22 2.02
CA LEU A 124 -8.97 12.26 2.50
C LEU A 124 -8.12 12.85 1.37
N ASP A 125 -7.62 14.07 1.56
CA ASP A 125 -6.54 14.64 0.73
C ASP A 125 -5.25 13.85 1.01
N ASP A 126 -4.84 13.01 0.06
CA ASP A 126 -3.66 12.14 0.19
C ASP A 126 -2.35 12.81 -0.32
N ALA A 127 -2.48 13.99 -0.93
CA ALA A 127 -1.39 14.87 -1.35
C ALA A 127 -0.92 15.81 -0.23
N ALA A 128 -1.63 15.86 0.91
CA ALA A 128 -1.25 16.67 2.05
C ALA A 128 0.12 16.26 2.62
N ARG A 129 0.81 17.24 3.22
CA ARG A 129 2.13 17.01 3.81
C ARG A 129 2.04 15.91 4.89
N PRO A 130 3.02 14.99 5.00
CA PRO A 130 2.95 13.88 5.96
C PRO A 130 2.71 14.30 7.42
N ALA A 131 3.21 15.47 7.83
CA ALA A 131 2.98 16.01 9.17
C ALA A 131 1.50 16.32 9.46
N SER A 132 0.72 16.65 8.43
CA SER A 132 -0.70 16.97 8.54
C SER A 132 -1.56 15.76 8.93
N TYR A 133 -1.11 14.54 8.66
CA TYR A 133 -1.85 13.32 9.05
C TYR A 133 -1.73 12.96 10.53
N ARG A 134 -0.82 13.58 11.29
CA ARG A 134 -0.57 13.19 12.69
C ARG A 134 -1.82 13.29 13.58
N PRO A 135 -2.63 14.37 13.53
CA PRO A 135 -3.86 14.45 14.32
C PRO A 135 -4.87 13.37 13.95
N LEU A 136 -5.06 13.11 12.65
CA LEU A 136 -5.96 12.07 12.15
C LEU A 136 -5.50 10.67 12.59
N ALA A 137 -4.23 10.34 12.40
CA ALA A 137 -3.66 9.06 12.81
C ALA A 137 -3.84 8.83 14.32
N ARG A 138 -3.60 9.86 15.15
CA ARG A 138 -3.85 9.77 16.60
C ARG A 138 -5.32 9.52 16.91
N TYR A 139 -6.23 10.26 16.28
CA TYR A 139 -7.66 10.06 16.49
C TYR A 139 -8.09 8.63 16.15
N VAL A 140 -7.70 8.12 14.98
CA VAL A 140 -8.04 6.76 14.54
C VAL A 140 -7.46 5.71 15.49
N LEU A 141 -6.17 5.82 15.84
CA LEU A 141 -5.52 4.87 16.76
C LEU A 141 -6.16 4.89 18.16
N ASN A 142 -6.55 6.06 18.67
CA ASN A 142 -7.27 6.17 19.93
C ASN A 142 -8.64 5.46 19.86
N ARG A 143 -9.38 5.67 18.77
CA ARG A 143 -10.71 5.06 18.55
C ARG A 143 -10.63 3.53 18.38
N ALA A 144 -9.51 3.05 17.84
CA ALA A 144 -9.24 1.62 17.67
C ALA A 144 -8.63 0.97 18.93
N SER A 145 -8.44 1.70 20.03
CA SER A 145 -7.72 1.22 21.23
C SER A 145 -6.29 0.74 20.93
N LEU A 146 -5.66 1.35 19.92
CA LEU A 146 -4.28 1.08 19.48
C LEU A 146 -3.31 2.20 19.87
N SER A 147 -3.79 3.24 20.54
CA SER A 147 -2.97 4.28 21.15
C SER A 147 -2.33 3.73 22.42
N ARG A 148 -1.03 3.41 22.34
CA ARG A 148 -0.21 3.16 23.52
C ARG A 148 0.43 4.46 24.00
#